data_AF-A0A2W6EBQ4-F1
#
_entry.id   AF-A0A2W6EBQ4-F1
#
_cell.length_a   1.000
_cell.length_b   1.000
_cell.length_c   1.000
_cell.angle_alpha   90.00
_cell.angle_beta   90.00
_cell.angle_gamma   90.00
#
_symmetry.space_group_name_H-M   'P 1'
#
loop_
_entity.id
_entity.type
_entity.pdbx_description
1 polymer ?
#
loop_
_entity_poly.entity_id
_entity_poly.type
_entity_poly.pdbx_seq_one_letter_code
_entity_poly.pdbx_strand_id
1 'polypeptide(L)'
;MVAQEALIWPGNSYPLGATFDGVGTNFALFSEVAERVELCLFDEGAETRVALNEVDGFVWHGYLPGVSPGQRYGYRVHGPYNPAAGQRCNPAKLLLDPYAKAVEGSVQWDQAVFSYPFGHPDQRNDEDSAPHVPRSVVVNPFFSWDSDRHPRTPYHETVIYETHVRGLTMLHPEVPEAQRGTYQGLAHPAVIDHLQRLGVTAVELMPVHQFVSDAILAERGLANYWGYNTIGFFAPHNAYAASGTRGEQVQEFKSMVRALHQAGIEVILDVVYNHTAEGNHLGPTLSFRGI
;
A
#
# COMPACT_ATOMS: atom_id res chain seq x y z
N MET A 1 -11.50 31.65 -12.45
CA MET A 1 -11.16 30.53 -13.35
C MET A 1 -12.04 29.38 -12.94
N VAL A 2 -12.89 28.89 -13.85
CA VAL A 2 -13.82 27.80 -13.57
C VAL A 2 -12.98 26.54 -13.36
N ALA A 3 -13.08 25.92 -12.17
CA ALA A 3 -12.52 24.59 -11.95
C ALA A 3 -13.11 23.68 -13.02
N GLN A 4 -12.26 23.15 -13.89
CA GLN A 4 -12.69 22.21 -14.91
C GLN A 4 -13.24 21.00 -14.16
N GLU A 5 -14.57 20.81 -14.16
CA GLU A 5 -15.18 19.62 -13.57
C GLU A 5 -14.48 18.42 -14.21
N ALA A 6 -13.80 17.62 -13.38
CA ALA A 6 -13.17 16.40 -13.85
C ALA A 6 -14.27 15.52 -14.46
N LEU A 7 -14.19 15.29 -15.77
CA LEU A 7 -15.15 14.48 -16.50
C LEU A 7 -15.06 13.03 -16.00
N ILE A 8 -15.97 12.64 -15.11
CA ILE A 8 -16.09 11.27 -14.60
C ILE A 8 -17.08 10.49 -15.44
N TRP A 9 -16.68 9.29 -15.86
CA TRP A 9 -17.53 8.31 -16.54
C TRP A 9 -17.99 7.24 -15.55
N PRO A 10 -19.02 6.45 -15.87
CA PRO A 10 -19.56 5.45 -14.94
C PRO A 10 -18.51 4.43 -14.45
N GLY A 11 -17.56 4.02 -15.31
CA GLY A 11 -16.59 2.98 -14.96
C GLY A 11 -17.23 1.62 -14.71
N ASN A 12 -16.58 0.78 -13.93
CA ASN A 12 -17.00 -0.57 -13.60
C ASN A 12 -16.76 -0.87 -12.11
N SER A 13 -17.64 -1.66 -11.51
CA SER A 13 -17.51 -2.16 -10.13
C SER A 13 -16.41 -3.21 -9.94
N TYR A 14 -15.80 -3.71 -11.01
CA TYR A 14 -14.70 -4.68 -10.96
C TYR A 14 -13.62 -4.37 -12.01
N PRO A 15 -12.33 -4.61 -11.71
CA PRO A 15 -11.78 -5.04 -10.42
C PRO A 15 -11.80 -3.93 -9.35
N LEU A 16 -11.75 -4.33 -8.08
CA LEU A 16 -11.63 -3.41 -6.95
C LEU A 16 -10.26 -2.70 -6.95
N GLY A 17 -10.28 -1.46 -6.50
CA GLY A 17 -9.17 -0.51 -6.47
C GLY A 17 -9.00 0.28 -7.77
N ALA A 18 -7.88 1.00 -7.87
CA ALA A 18 -7.52 1.74 -9.08
C ALA A 18 -6.88 0.85 -10.16
N THR A 19 -7.45 0.83 -11.37
CA THR A 19 -6.98 0.05 -12.52
C THR A 19 -6.81 0.93 -13.75
N PHE A 20 -5.55 1.10 -14.17
CA PHE A 20 -5.18 1.83 -15.39
C PHE A 20 -5.28 0.92 -16.63
N ASP A 21 -5.92 1.39 -17.69
CA ASP A 21 -6.17 0.62 -18.93
C ASP A 21 -5.35 1.07 -20.15
N GLY A 22 -4.53 2.10 -20.00
CA GLY A 22 -3.76 2.72 -21.09
C GLY A 22 -4.27 4.11 -21.50
N VAL A 23 -5.52 4.45 -21.19
CA VAL A 23 -6.15 5.74 -21.54
C VAL A 23 -6.60 6.50 -20.30
N GLY A 24 -7.01 5.79 -19.25
CA GLY A 24 -7.45 6.38 -17.99
C GLY A 24 -7.49 5.33 -16.89
N THR A 25 -8.09 5.70 -15.76
CA THR A 25 -8.12 4.85 -14.57
C THR A 25 -9.55 4.63 -14.10
N ASN A 26 -9.93 3.36 -13.95
CA ASN A 26 -11.13 2.94 -13.25
C ASN A 26 -10.85 2.88 -11.75
N PHE A 27 -11.73 3.43 -10.93
CA PHE A 27 -11.69 3.37 -9.48
C PHE A 27 -12.92 2.61 -8.97
N ALA A 28 -12.73 1.66 -8.06
CA ALA A 28 -13.82 0.90 -7.46
C ALA A 28 -13.54 0.62 -5.97
N LEU A 29 -14.42 1.07 -5.08
CA LEU A 29 -14.29 0.95 -3.63
C LEU A 29 -15.53 0.28 -3.04
N PHE A 30 -15.34 -0.84 -2.34
CA PHE A 30 -16.42 -1.45 -1.56
C PHE A 30 -16.68 -0.66 -0.28
N SER A 31 -17.93 -0.27 -0.05
CA SER A 31 -18.44 0.22 1.24
C SER A 31 -19.96 0.05 1.31
N GLU A 32 -20.42 -0.77 2.26
CA GLU A 32 -21.84 -0.98 2.54
C GLU A 32 -22.45 0.14 3.40
N VAL A 33 -21.63 0.83 4.19
CA VAL A 33 -22.07 1.86 5.15
C VAL A 33 -22.01 3.28 4.59
N ALA A 34 -21.28 3.50 3.49
CA ALA A 34 -21.15 4.81 2.87
C ALA A 34 -22.52 5.34 2.37
N GLU A 35 -22.74 6.63 2.60
CA GLU A 35 -23.81 7.41 1.98
C GLU A 35 -23.30 8.22 0.78
N ARG A 36 -21.98 8.49 0.75
CA ARG A 36 -21.28 9.15 -0.37
C ARG A 36 -19.79 8.87 -0.31
N VAL A 37 -19.17 8.63 -1.46
CA VAL A 37 -17.71 8.46 -1.60
C VAL A 37 -17.13 9.55 -2.49
N GLU A 38 -16.11 10.23 -1.98
CA GLU A 38 -15.30 11.17 -2.75
C GLU A 38 -13.93 10.56 -3.03
N LEU A 39 -13.58 10.43 -4.31
CA LEU A 39 -12.22 10.18 -4.78
C LEU A 39 -11.42 11.47 -4.68
N CYS A 40 -10.33 11.46 -3.95
CA CYS A 40 -9.45 12.60 -3.74
C CYS A 40 -8.18 12.43 -4.55
N LEU A 41 -7.95 13.23 -5.59
CA LEU A 41 -6.73 13.27 -6.39
C LEU A 41 -5.77 14.34 -5.87
N PHE A 42 -4.47 14.07 -5.92
CA PHE A 42 -3.43 15.00 -5.42
C PHE A 42 -2.39 15.36 -6.48
N ASP A 43 -2.40 16.63 -6.89
CA ASP A 43 -1.48 17.23 -7.85
C ASP A 43 -0.73 18.39 -7.19
N GLU A 44 0.60 18.33 -7.16
CA GLU A 44 1.45 19.35 -6.50
C GLU A 44 1.05 19.70 -5.05
N GLY A 45 0.34 18.80 -4.36
CA GLY A 45 -0.15 19.01 -2.99
C GLY A 45 -1.57 19.56 -2.89
N ALA A 46 -2.18 19.98 -4.00
CA ALA A 46 -3.58 20.37 -4.05
C ALA A 46 -4.49 19.14 -4.13
N GLU A 47 -5.57 19.15 -3.35
CA GLU A 47 -6.60 18.11 -3.36
C GLU A 47 -7.73 18.48 -4.32
N THR A 48 -8.02 17.61 -5.29
CA THR A 48 -9.23 17.67 -6.11
C THR A 48 -10.16 16.53 -5.73
N ARG A 49 -11.41 16.83 -5.36
CA ARG A 49 -12.41 15.83 -4.94
C ARG A 49 -13.39 15.56 -6.07
N VAL A 50 -13.63 14.30 -6.36
CA VAL A 50 -14.55 13.82 -7.39
C VAL A 50 -15.53 12.84 -6.73
N ALA A 51 -16.83 13.11 -6.81
CA ALA A 51 -17.83 12.19 -6.28
C ALA A 51 -17.94 10.94 -7.15
N LEU A 52 -17.87 9.75 -6.54
CA LEU A 52 -18.23 8.50 -7.21
C LEU A 52 -19.74 8.31 -7.07
N ASN A 53 -20.48 8.46 -8.17
CA ASN A 53 -21.95 8.45 -8.15
C ASN A 53 -22.55 7.08 -8.47
N GLU A 54 -21.78 6.21 -9.15
CA GLU A 54 -22.25 4.88 -9.51
C GLU A 54 -21.99 3.88 -8.38
N VAL A 55 -22.99 3.06 -8.06
CA VAL A 55 -22.92 2.05 -7.01
C VAL A 55 -23.60 0.76 -7.44
N ASP A 56 -22.81 -0.30 -7.62
CA ASP A 56 -23.29 -1.65 -7.90
C ASP A 56 -22.87 -2.58 -6.76
N GLY A 57 -23.83 -3.20 -6.07
CA GLY A 57 -23.53 -4.19 -5.02
C GLY A 57 -22.62 -3.66 -3.90
N PHE A 58 -22.87 -2.43 -3.44
CA PHE A 58 -22.05 -1.70 -2.45
C PHE A 58 -20.64 -1.32 -2.93
N VAL A 59 -20.36 -1.43 -4.22
CA VAL A 59 -19.10 -0.97 -4.81
C VAL A 59 -19.35 0.38 -5.47
N TRP A 60 -18.71 1.41 -4.94
CA TRP A 60 -18.71 2.77 -5.46
C TRP A 60 -17.65 2.88 -6.56
N HIS A 61 -18.02 3.31 -7.76
CA HIS A 61 -17.09 3.31 -8.88
C HIS A 61 -17.22 4.52 -9.81
N GLY A 62 -16.18 4.68 -10.61
CA GLY A 62 -16.07 5.73 -11.61
C GLY A 62 -14.80 5.60 -12.43
N TYR A 63 -14.81 6.14 -13.64
CA TYR A 63 -13.67 6.13 -14.54
C TYR A 63 -13.26 7.54 -14.91
N LEU A 64 -11.97 7.85 -14.76
CA LEU A 64 -11.42 9.16 -15.09
C LEU A 64 -10.47 9.02 -16.28
N PRO A 65 -10.86 9.52 -17.48
CA PRO A 65 -9.96 9.60 -18.62
C PRO A 65 -8.74 10.49 -18.30
N GLY A 66 -7.55 10.09 -18.77
CA GLY A 66 -6.32 10.86 -18.60
C GLY A 66 -5.61 10.69 -17.26
N VAL A 67 -6.28 10.14 -16.23
CA VAL A 67 -5.58 9.75 -14.99
C VAL A 67 -4.65 8.57 -15.29
N SER A 68 -3.35 8.82 -15.12
CA SER A 68 -2.27 7.93 -15.52
C SER A 68 -1.50 7.38 -14.30
N PRO A 69 -0.67 6.33 -14.48
CA PRO A 69 0.20 5.83 -13.42
C PRO A 69 1.06 6.93 -12.78
N GLY A 70 1.26 6.83 -11.47
CA GLY A 70 1.89 7.85 -10.64
C GLY A 70 0.90 8.86 -10.02
N GLN A 71 -0.37 8.86 -10.45
CA GLN A 71 -1.41 9.66 -9.80
C GLN A 71 -1.58 9.24 -8.35
N ARG A 72 -1.49 10.20 -7.44
CA ARG A 72 -1.74 10.03 -6.02
C ARG A 72 -3.21 10.25 -5.73
N TYR A 73 -3.78 9.38 -4.93
CA TYR A 73 -5.18 9.47 -4.53
C TYR A 73 -5.45 8.91 -3.14
N GLY A 74 -6.66 9.15 -2.66
CA GLY A 74 -7.27 8.51 -1.49
C GLY A 74 -8.79 8.69 -1.54
N TYR A 75 -9.48 8.32 -0.48
CA TYR A 75 -10.93 8.43 -0.38
C TYR A 75 -11.36 9.23 0.85
N ARG A 76 -12.47 9.96 0.72
CA ARG A 76 -13.25 10.46 1.85
C ARG A 76 -14.62 9.81 1.80
N VAL A 77 -14.94 9.07 2.86
CA VAL A 77 -16.19 8.31 2.96
C VAL A 77 -17.12 9.02 3.93
N HIS A 78 -18.29 9.41 3.43
CA HIS A 78 -19.38 10.00 4.20
C HIS A 78 -20.36 8.91 4.58
N GLY A 79 -20.91 9.00 5.79
CA GLY A 79 -21.86 8.03 6.31
C GLY A 79 -22.08 8.24 7.81
N PRO A 80 -22.76 7.31 8.48
CA PRO A 80 -23.05 7.42 9.90
C PRO A 80 -21.79 7.36 10.77
N TYR A 81 -21.77 8.21 11.80
CA TYR A 81 -20.80 8.16 12.89
C TYR A 81 -21.52 7.86 14.20
N ASN A 82 -21.52 6.59 14.59
CA ASN A 82 -22.06 6.09 15.84
C ASN A 82 -21.12 5.01 16.41
N PRO A 83 -20.08 5.40 17.16
CA PRO A 83 -19.08 4.47 17.69
C PRO A 83 -19.65 3.35 18.54
N ALA A 84 -20.77 3.59 19.24
CA ALA A 84 -21.46 2.58 20.05
C ALA A 84 -22.10 1.48 19.20
N ALA A 85 -22.49 1.78 17.96
CA ALA A 85 -22.97 0.82 16.97
C ALA A 85 -21.89 0.34 15.99
N GLY A 86 -20.62 0.75 16.18
CA GLY A 86 -19.50 0.40 15.32
C GLY A 86 -19.36 1.25 14.05
N GLN A 87 -20.30 2.16 13.75
CA GLN A 87 -20.27 3.03 12.57
C GLN A 87 -19.29 4.18 12.78
N ARG A 88 -18.29 4.32 11.89
CA ARG A 88 -17.13 5.20 12.09
C ARG A 88 -16.76 6.04 10.87
N CYS A 89 -17.68 6.24 9.93
CA CYS A 89 -17.44 7.09 8.77
C CYS A 89 -17.07 8.51 9.23
N ASN A 90 -15.93 9.02 8.77
CA ASN A 90 -15.48 10.37 9.07
C ASN A 90 -14.79 10.97 7.83
N PRO A 91 -15.49 11.80 7.04
CA PRO A 91 -14.96 12.34 5.80
C PRO A 91 -13.83 13.36 6.00
N ALA A 92 -13.59 13.84 7.23
CA ALA A 92 -12.40 14.63 7.53
C ALA A 92 -11.12 13.80 7.44
N LYS A 93 -11.22 12.47 7.54
CA LYS A 93 -10.08 11.56 7.42
C LYS A 93 -9.92 11.13 5.96
N LEU A 94 -8.75 11.38 5.41
CA LEU A 94 -8.35 10.83 4.13
C LEU A 94 -7.93 9.37 4.31
N LEU A 95 -8.55 8.48 3.54
CA LEU A 95 -8.41 7.04 3.65
C LEU A 95 -7.58 6.49 2.48
N LEU A 96 -6.69 5.54 2.78
CA LEU A 96 -6.04 4.70 1.78
C LEU A 96 -7.07 3.75 1.15
N ASP A 97 -6.92 3.51 -0.15
CA ASP A 97 -7.63 2.45 -0.84
C ASP A 97 -7.16 1.08 -0.30
N PRO A 98 -8.03 0.25 0.27
CA PRO A 98 -7.70 -1.11 0.72
C PRO A 98 -7.09 -1.99 -0.39
N TYR A 99 -7.37 -1.65 -1.66
CA TYR A 99 -6.92 -2.35 -2.85
C TYR A 99 -5.73 -1.66 -3.54
N ALA A 100 -5.17 -0.59 -2.95
CA ALA A 100 -4.01 0.12 -3.48
C ALA A 100 -2.85 -0.84 -3.77
N LYS A 101 -2.27 -0.73 -4.97
CA LYS A 101 -1.12 -1.54 -5.39
C LYS A 101 0.22 -0.87 -5.08
N ALA A 102 0.19 0.41 -4.72
CA ALA A 102 1.35 1.19 -4.29
C ALA A 102 0.89 2.28 -3.31
N VAL A 103 1.77 2.63 -2.37
CA VAL A 103 1.54 3.65 -1.36
C VAL A 103 2.77 4.57 -1.29
N GLU A 104 2.56 5.88 -1.42
CA GLU A 104 3.59 6.91 -1.27
C GLU A 104 3.54 7.52 0.13
N GLY A 105 4.70 7.66 0.77
CA GLY A 105 4.86 8.35 2.05
C GLY A 105 4.63 7.45 3.27
N SER A 106 4.50 8.08 4.44
CA SER A 106 4.28 7.42 5.72
C SER A 106 3.32 8.24 6.57
N VAL A 107 2.80 7.63 7.64
CA VAL A 107 1.97 8.35 8.60
C VAL A 107 2.85 9.30 9.42
N GLN A 108 2.49 10.58 9.41
CA GLN A 108 2.99 11.56 10.36
C GLN A 108 2.01 11.58 11.54
N TRP A 109 2.44 11.09 12.70
CA TRP A 109 1.55 10.95 13.85
C TRP A 109 1.12 12.33 14.37
N ASP A 110 -0.17 12.60 14.23
CA ASP A 110 -0.84 13.84 14.63
C ASP A 110 -2.27 13.50 15.12
N GLN A 111 -2.87 14.34 15.97
CA GLN A 111 -4.24 14.13 16.43
C GLN A 111 -5.23 14.03 15.25
N ALA A 112 -4.95 14.73 14.15
CA ALA A 112 -5.78 14.72 12.96
C ALA A 112 -5.99 13.33 12.34
N VAL A 113 -5.08 12.36 12.54
CA VAL A 113 -5.26 10.99 11.98
C VAL A 113 -6.20 10.11 12.80
N PHE A 114 -6.72 10.61 13.92
CA PHE A 114 -7.67 9.92 14.77
C PHE A 114 -9.06 10.53 14.61
N SER A 115 -10.09 9.68 14.54
CA SER A 115 -11.50 10.11 14.43
C SER A 115 -12.09 10.64 15.74
N TYR A 116 -11.26 10.77 16.78
CA TYR A 116 -11.63 11.26 18.10
C TYR A 116 -10.46 12.08 18.69
N PRO A 117 -10.72 13.08 19.54
CA PRO A 117 -9.67 13.80 20.27
C PRO A 117 -9.08 12.96 21.39
N PHE A 118 -7.77 13.04 21.63
CA PHE A 118 -7.14 12.31 22.73
C PHE A 118 -7.76 12.69 24.08
N GLY A 119 -8.04 11.69 24.92
CA GLY A 119 -8.75 11.87 26.20
C GLY A 119 -10.27 12.01 26.09
N HIS A 120 -10.82 12.17 24.88
CA HIS A 120 -12.26 12.32 24.63
C HIS A 120 -12.77 11.37 23.52
N PRO A 121 -12.67 10.04 23.70
CA PRO A 121 -12.97 9.05 22.64
C PRO A 121 -14.42 9.04 22.15
N ASP A 122 -15.34 9.64 22.91
CA ASP A 122 -16.76 9.75 22.56
C ASP A 122 -17.08 10.97 21.67
N GLN A 123 -16.10 11.85 21.45
CA GLN A 123 -16.25 13.02 20.57
C GLN A 123 -15.67 12.73 19.19
N ARG A 124 -16.29 13.29 18.15
CA ARG A 124 -15.76 13.21 16.78
C ARG A 124 -14.69 14.28 16.57
N ASN A 125 -13.55 13.88 15.99
CA ASN A 125 -12.53 14.82 15.52
C ASN A 125 -12.66 15.06 14.01
N ASP A 126 -12.93 16.31 13.61
CA ASP A 126 -13.12 16.74 12.22
C ASP A 126 -11.89 17.47 11.63
N GLU A 127 -10.74 17.45 12.31
CA GLU A 127 -9.47 17.90 11.74
C GLU A 127 -9.11 17.09 10.48
N ASP A 128 -8.64 17.78 9.44
CA ASP A 128 -8.27 17.15 8.17
C ASP A 128 -6.98 16.34 8.31
N SER A 129 -7.06 15.03 8.07
CA SER A 129 -5.89 14.15 8.17
C SER A 129 -5.01 14.14 6.92
N ALA A 130 -5.45 14.75 5.82
CA ALA A 130 -4.73 14.68 4.55
C ALA A 130 -3.23 15.03 4.65
N PRO A 131 -2.77 16.07 5.36
CA PRO A 131 -1.34 16.38 5.46
C PRO A 131 -0.50 15.30 6.15
N HIS A 132 -1.14 14.40 6.90
CA HIS A 132 -0.50 13.50 7.86
C HIS A 132 -0.55 12.02 7.47
N VAL A 133 -1.28 11.65 6.42
CA VAL A 133 -1.43 10.26 5.98
C VAL A 133 -0.71 10.00 4.65
N PRO A 134 -0.28 8.78 4.36
CA PRO A 134 0.25 8.42 3.05
C PRO A 134 -0.83 8.50 1.95
N ARG A 135 -0.43 8.32 0.69
CA ARG A 135 -1.33 8.32 -0.48
C ARG A 135 -1.31 6.98 -1.19
N SER A 136 -2.47 6.55 -1.68
CA SER A 136 -2.55 5.46 -2.64
C SER A 136 -2.04 5.96 -3.99
N VAL A 137 -1.44 5.08 -4.79
CA VAL A 137 -0.88 5.45 -6.09
C VAL A 137 -1.43 4.55 -7.19
N VAL A 138 -1.88 5.16 -8.28
CA VAL A 138 -2.24 4.44 -9.51
C VAL A 138 -0.97 3.85 -10.11
N VAL A 139 -0.95 2.54 -10.34
CA VAL A 139 0.24 1.86 -10.88
C VAL A 139 0.04 1.47 -12.33
N ASN A 140 1.15 1.35 -13.06
CA ASN A 140 1.15 0.67 -14.34
C ASN A 140 1.17 -0.85 -14.09
N PRO A 141 0.14 -1.62 -14.53
CA PRO A 141 0.13 -3.06 -14.34
C PRO A 141 1.18 -3.78 -15.20
N PHE A 142 1.58 -3.19 -16.33
CA PHE A 142 2.50 -3.81 -17.29
C PHE A 142 3.91 -3.96 -16.71
N PHE A 143 4.50 -5.14 -16.92
CA PHE A 143 5.88 -5.48 -16.60
C PHE A 143 6.34 -6.61 -17.52
N SER A 144 7.56 -6.52 -18.06
CA SER A 144 8.12 -7.60 -18.89
C SER A 144 8.70 -8.70 -17.99
N TRP A 145 8.02 -9.84 -17.90
CA TRP A 145 8.56 -11.02 -17.24
C TRP A 145 9.61 -11.77 -18.08
N ASP A 146 9.81 -11.37 -19.35
CA ASP A 146 10.72 -12.03 -20.30
C ASP A 146 10.47 -13.55 -20.33
N SER A 147 11.50 -14.37 -20.03
CA SER A 147 11.40 -15.83 -19.99
C SER A 147 11.19 -16.40 -18.57
N ASP A 148 10.72 -15.59 -17.62
CA ASP A 148 10.48 -16.02 -16.24
C ASP A 148 9.59 -17.26 -16.16
N ARG A 149 9.97 -18.18 -15.26
CA ARG A 149 9.18 -19.37 -14.95
C ARG A 149 9.31 -19.63 -13.45
N HIS A 150 8.18 -19.95 -12.83
CA HIS A 150 8.16 -20.41 -11.46
C HIS A 150 9.11 -21.61 -11.28
N PRO A 151 10.09 -21.59 -10.37
CA PRO A 151 11.07 -22.68 -10.19
C PRO A 151 10.42 -24.03 -9.88
N ARG A 152 9.40 -24.07 -9.02
CA ARG A 152 8.59 -25.26 -8.68
C ARG A 152 9.47 -26.36 -8.08
N THR A 153 10.31 -26.00 -7.13
CA THR A 153 11.12 -26.95 -6.37
C THR A 153 10.19 -27.92 -5.67
N PRO A 154 10.36 -29.25 -5.83
CA PRO A 154 9.54 -30.21 -5.10
C PRO A 154 9.67 -30.01 -3.60
N TYR A 155 8.55 -30.06 -2.87
CA TYR A 155 8.52 -29.73 -1.45
C TYR A 155 9.51 -30.54 -0.57
N HIS A 156 9.82 -31.78 -0.97
CA HIS A 156 10.78 -32.64 -0.26
C HIS A 156 12.25 -32.30 -0.56
N GLU A 157 12.51 -31.46 -1.54
CA GLU A 157 13.82 -30.90 -1.89
C GLU A 157 13.97 -29.46 -1.41
N THR A 158 12.90 -28.85 -0.86
CA THR A 158 12.89 -27.45 -0.45
C THR A 158 13.75 -27.21 0.79
N VAL A 159 14.62 -26.18 0.70
CA VAL A 159 15.34 -25.59 1.82
C VAL A 159 15.01 -24.10 1.89
N ILE A 160 14.29 -23.72 2.95
CA ILE A 160 13.79 -22.35 3.16
C ILE A 160 14.85 -21.50 3.88
N TYR A 161 15.04 -20.28 3.39
CA TYR A 161 15.85 -19.24 4.01
C TYR A 161 14.98 -18.04 4.39
N GLU A 162 14.57 -17.96 5.65
CA GLU A 162 13.87 -16.80 6.19
C GLU A 162 14.81 -15.59 6.22
N THR A 163 14.34 -14.45 5.68
CA THR A 163 15.17 -13.25 5.61
C THR A 163 14.37 -11.96 5.64
N HIS A 164 15.01 -10.92 6.16
CA HIS A 164 14.48 -9.56 6.16
C HIS A 164 15.06 -8.77 4.99
N VAL A 165 14.21 -8.23 4.10
CA VAL A 165 14.62 -7.46 2.90
C VAL A 165 15.69 -6.41 3.24
N ARG A 166 15.41 -5.57 4.25
CA ARG A 166 16.36 -4.59 4.75
C ARG A 166 17.63 -5.19 5.36
N GLY A 167 17.48 -6.10 6.34
CA GLY A 167 18.61 -6.64 7.11
C GLY A 167 19.62 -7.42 6.28
N LEU A 168 19.16 -8.19 5.29
CA LEU A 168 20.00 -9.07 4.47
C LEU A 168 21.14 -8.31 3.78
N THR A 169 20.86 -7.10 3.31
CA THR A 169 21.79 -6.37 2.42
C THR A 169 22.24 -5.02 2.95
N MET A 170 21.70 -4.54 4.08
CA MET A 170 22.02 -3.21 4.64
C MET A 170 23.52 -2.96 4.84
N LEU A 171 24.28 -3.98 5.23
CA LEU A 171 25.73 -3.90 5.47
C LEU A 171 26.54 -4.70 4.45
N HIS A 172 25.94 -5.12 3.33
CA HIS A 172 26.62 -5.97 2.35
C HIS A 172 27.63 -5.14 1.53
N PRO A 173 28.94 -5.45 1.59
CA PRO A 173 29.97 -4.59 1.01
C PRO A 173 29.90 -4.52 -0.53
N GLU A 174 29.52 -5.62 -1.17
CA GLU A 174 29.42 -5.71 -2.64
C GLU A 174 28.10 -5.19 -3.22
N VAL A 175 27.12 -4.84 -2.38
CA VAL A 175 25.88 -4.21 -2.84
C VAL A 175 26.10 -2.69 -2.84
N PRO A 176 25.82 -1.97 -3.96
CA PRO A 176 25.91 -0.52 -4.01
C PRO A 176 25.09 0.14 -2.89
N GLU A 177 25.64 1.18 -2.27
CA GLU A 177 25.04 1.82 -1.08
C GLU A 177 23.57 2.22 -1.30
N ALA A 178 23.24 2.74 -2.48
CA ALA A 178 21.87 3.15 -2.84
C ALA A 178 20.86 1.98 -2.94
N GLN A 179 21.33 0.73 -3.02
CA GLN A 179 20.51 -0.48 -3.11
C GLN A 179 20.49 -1.29 -1.80
N ARG A 180 21.30 -0.91 -0.81
CA ARG A 180 21.40 -1.67 0.43
C ARG A 180 20.09 -1.62 1.20
N GLY A 181 19.62 -2.80 1.59
CA GLY A 181 18.39 -2.99 2.32
C GLY A 181 17.11 -2.74 1.52
N THR A 182 17.17 -2.87 0.20
CA THR A 182 16.02 -2.72 -0.70
C THR A 182 15.75 -3.99 -1.50
N TYR A 183 14.63 -4.03 -2.23
CA TYR A 183 14.32 -5.11 -3.16
C TYR A 183 15.40 -5.26 -4.25
N GLN A 184 15.94 -4.14 -4.77
CA GLN A 184 17.11 -4.17 -5.66
C GLN A 184 18.34 -4.80 -5.01
N GLY A 185 18.63 -4.46 -3.75
CA GLY A 185 19.76 -5.05 -3.03
C GLY A 185 19.62 -6.56 -2.89
N LEU A 186 18.43 -7.05 -2.55
CA LEU A 186 18.16 -8.48 -2.44
C LEU A 186 18.36 -9.21 -3.78
N ALA A 187 17.99 -8.56 -4.88
CA ALA A 187 18.17 -9.05 -6.25
C ALA A 187 19.59 -8.90 -6.80
N HIS A 188 20.52 -8.30 -6.04
CA HIS A 188 21.87 -8.03 -6.53
C HIS A 188 22.65 -9.34 -6.77
N PRO A 189 23.47 -9.45 -7.84
CA PRO A 189 24.19 -10.67 -8.16
C PRO A 189 25.00 -11.26 -7.00
N ALA A 190 25.70 -10.42 -6.23
CA ALA A 190 26.47 -10.89 -5.06
C ALA A 190 25.61 -11.60 -4.00
N VAL A 191 24.35 -11.17 -3.82
CA VAL A 191 23.41 -11.76 -2.87
C VAL A 191 22.84 -13.05 -3.43
N ILE A 192 22.44 -13.05 -4.71
CA ILE A 192 21.97 -14.26 -5.39
C ILE A 192 23.05 -15.34 -5.39
N ASP A 193 24.29 -15.00 -5.74
CA ASP A 193 25.43 -15.93 -5.72
C ASP A 193 25.66 -16.49 -4.31
N HIS A 194 25.47 -15.67 -3.27
CA HIS A 194 25.54 -16.14 -1.88
C HIS A 194 24.45 -17.17 -1.58
N LEU A 195 23.20 -16.90 -1.94
CA LEU A 195 22.07 -17.81 -1.72
C LEU A 195 22.27 -19.14 -2.47
N GLN A 196 22.73 -19.08 -3.73
CA GLN A 196 23.05 -20.27 -4.51
C GLN A 196 24.20 -21.08 -3.91
N ARG A 197 25.28 -20.43 -3.44
CA ARG A 197 26.39 -21.11 -2.74
C ARG A 197 25.95 -21.75 -1.42
N LEU A 198 25.03 -21.11 -0.71
CA LEU A 198 24.45 -21.65 0.51
C LEU A 198 23.57 -22.89 0.22
N GLY A 199 23.05 -23.01 -1.01
CA GLY A 199 22.27 -24.15 -1.47
C GLY A 199 20.79 -24.07 -1.09
N VAL A 200 20.27 -22.86 -0.80
CA VAL A 200 18.85 -22.67 -0.49
C VAL A 200 18.03 -22.70 -1.77
N THR A 201 16.79 -23.15 -1.67
CA THR A 201 15.89 -23.26 -2.84
C THR A 201 14.76 -22.24 -2.80
N ALA A 202 14.48 -21.67 -1.64
CA ALA A 202 13.43 -20.69 -1.43
C ALA A 202 13.90 -19.63 -0.42
N VAL A 203 13.55 -18.37 -0.68
CA VAL A 203 13.61 -17.31 0.33
C VAL A 203 12.21 -17.07 0.88
N GLU A 204 12.10 -17.01 2.20
CA GLU A 204 10.88 -16.57 2.89
C GLU A 204 11.10 -15.15 3.39
N LEU A 205 10.40 -14.21 2.78
CA LEU A 205 10.54 -12.80 3.13
C LEU A 205 9.65 -12.48 4.32
N MET A 206 10.24 -11.90 5.36
CA MET A 206 9.50 -11.18 6.40
C MET A 206 8.53 -10.15 5.77
N PRO A 207 7.47 -9.72 6.48
CA PRO A 207 6.36 -8.96 5.89
C PRO A 207 6.77 -7.84 4.91
N VAL A 208 6.31 -7.99 3.67
CA VAL A 208 6.51 -7.01 2.59
C VAL A 208 5.24 -6.28 2.20
N HIS A 209 4.07 -6.61 2.76
CA HIS A 209 2.89 -5.75 2.59
C HIS A 209 3.15 -4.38 3.21
N GLN A 210 2.55 -3.31 2.65
CA GLN A 210 2.70 -1.97 3.21
C GLN A 210 2.20 -1.96 4.66
N PHE A 211 3.12 -1.65 5.58
CA PHE A 211 2.85 -1.52 7.01
C PHE A 211 3.09 -0.10 7.52
N VAL A 212 2.69 0.15 8.77
CA VAL A 212 2.91 1.40 9.49
C VAL A 212 3.69 1.13 10.79
N SER A 213 4.62 2.02 11.14
CA SER A 213 5.27 2.00 12.47
C SER A 213 4.36 2.65 13.49
N ASP A 214 4.03 1.93 14.57
CA ASP A 214 3.11 2.40 15.62
C ASP A 214 3.52 3.74 16.23
N ALA A 215 2.52 4.54 16.65
CA ALA A 215 2.74 5.85 17.26
C ALA A 215 3.68 5.77 18.48
N ILE A 216 3.51 4.77 19.34
CA ILE A 216 4.33 4.55 20.54
C ILE A 216 5.81 4.28 20.19
N LEU A 217 6.08 3.59 19.07
CA LEU A 217 7.44 3.38 18.59
C LEU A 217 8.03 4.69 18.07
N ALA A 218 7.26 5.42 17.25
CA ALA A 218 7.69 6.69 16.68
C ALA A 218 8.00 7.73 17.77
N GLU A 219 7.18 7.85 18.81
CA GLU A 219 7.41 8.72 19.97
C GLU A 219 8.73 8.42 20.69
N ARG A 220 9.19 7.17 20.63
CA ARG A 220 10.45 6.72 21.23
C ARG A 220 11.63 6.77 20.26
N GLY A 221 11.45 7.31 19.05
CA GLY A 221 12.46 7.28 17.99
C GLY A 221 12.78 5.87 17.47
N LEU A 222 11.85 4.93 17.66
CA LEU A 222 11.93 3.55 17.16
C LEU A 222 11.08 3.40 15.90
N ALA A 223 11.30 2.31 15.17
CA ALA A 223 10.51 1.93 14.00
C ALA A 223 10.09 0.47 14.10
N ASN A 224 8.99 0.12 13.44
CA ASN A 224 8.63 -1.28 13.25
C ASN A 224 9.58 -1.87 12.20
N TYR A 225 10.55 -2.65 12.66
CA TYR A 225 11.53 -3.27 11.78
C TYR A 225 10.88 -4.42 10.99
N TRP A 226 10.26 -5.37 11.69
CA TRP A 226 9.74 -6.61 11.11
C TRP A 226 8.55 -6.43 10.16
N GLY A 227 7.70 -5.42 10.38
CA GLY A 227 6.61 -5.11 9.47
C GLY A 227 5.29 -5.85 9.69
N TYR A 228 5.13 -6.61 10.80
CA TYR A 228 3.87 -7.26 11.21
C TYR A 228 2.82 -6.24 11.70
N ASN A 229 2.47 -5.25 10.88
CA ASN A 229 1.47 -4.22 11.16
C ASN A 229 0.89 -3.66 9.85
N THR A 230 0.28 -4.53 9.06
CA THR A 230 -0.12 -4.25 7.66
C THR A 230 -1.29 -3.25 7.56
N ILE A 231 -1.22 -2.35 6.59
CA ILE A 231 -2.32 -1.47 6.18
C ILE A 231 -2.68 -1.59 4.69
N GLY A 232 -1.73 -1.99 3.83
CA GLY A 232 -1.96 -2.16 2.39
C GLY A 232 -1.62 -3.58 1.93
N PHE A 233 -2.62 -4.44 1.81
CA PHE A 233 -2.45 -5.88 1.50
C PHE A 233 -2.04 -6.18 0.05
N PHE A 234 -2.08 -5.19 -0.84
CA PHE A 234 -1.72 -5.36 -2.24
C PHE A 234 -0.53 -4.49 -2.66
N ALA A 235 0.02 -3.70 -1.75
CA ALA A 235 1.15 -2.82 -2.01
C ALA A 235 2.41 -3.37 -1.34
N PRO A 236 3.54 -3.53 -2.06
CA PRO A 236 4.82 -3.81 -1.41
C PRO A 236 5.25 -2.61 -0.58
N HIS A 237 5.89 -2.87 0.57
CA HIS A 237 6.29 -1.84 1.51
C HIS A 237 7.25 -0.86 0.86
N ASN A 238 6.87 0.41 0.87
CA ASN A 238 7.52 1.45 0.08
C ASN A 238 8.94 1.80 0.56
N ALA A 239 9.24 1.66 1.85
CA ALA A 239 10.57 1.96 2.38
C ALA A 239 11.64 0.91 2.01
N TYR A 240 11.23 -0.21 1.40
CA TYR A 240 12.15 -1.22 0.86
C TYR A 240 12.43 -1.02 -0.63
N ALA A 241 11.94 0.04 -1.27
CA ALA A 241 12.29 0.37 -2.65
C ALA A 241 13.46 1.37 -2.72
N ALA A 242 14.40 1.14 -3.64
CA ALA A 242 15.49 2.06 -3.95
C ALA A 242 15.11 3.16 -4.96
N SER A 243 14.14 2.86 -5.84
CA SER A 243 13.89 3.63 -7.07
C SER A 243 12.79 4.70 -6.97
N GLY A 244 12.00 4.69 -5.90
CA GLY A 244 10.87 5.59 -5.72
C GLY A 244 9.70 4.94 -4.99
N THR A 245 8.64 5.69 -4.77
CA THR A 245 7.44 5.23 -4.04
C THR A 245 6.12 5.56 -4.75
N ARG A 246 6.19 6.04 -6.00
CA ARG A 246 5.06 6.38 -6.88
C ARG A 246 4.70 5.24 -7.84
N GLY A 247 4.89 4.00 -7.41
CA GLY A 247 4.66 2.79 -8.19
C GLY A 247 5.93 2.03 -8.52
N GLU A 248 7.10 2.65 -8.38
CA GLU A 248 8.39 2.01 -8.61
C GLU A 248 8.62 0.83 -7.67
N GLN A 249 8.12 0.88 -6.43
CA GLN A 249 8.20 -0.24 -5.48
C GLN A 249 7.58 -1.54 -6.02
N VAL A 250 6.54 -1.44 -6.86
CA VAL A 250 5.91 -2.62 -7.49
C VAL A 250 6.81 -3.20 -8.57
N GLN A 251 7.38 -2.33 -9.40
CA GLN A 251 8.29 -2.74 -10.48
C GLN A 251 9.59 -3.32 -9.93
N GLU A 252 10.09 -2.74 -8.83
CA GLU A 252 11.27 -3.21 -8.12
C GLU A 252 11.04 -4.59 -7.51
N PHE A 253 9.91 -4.79 -6.84
CA PHE A 253 9.54 -6.09 -6.27
C PHE A 253 9.41 -7.16 -7.36
N LYS A 254 8.74 -6.87 -8.48
CA LYS A 254 8.64 -7.78 -9.63
C LYS A 254 10.01 -8.12 -10.21
N SER A 255 10.90 -7.14 -10.32
CA SER A 255 12.27 -7.32 -10.81
C SER A 255 13.09 -8.23 -9.90
N MET A 256 12.93 -8.07 -8.58
CA MET A 256 13.55 -8.95 -7.59
C MET A 256 13.07 -10.39 -7.71
N VAL A 257 11.75 -10.61 -7.79
CA VAL A 257 11.18 -11.94 -7.99
C VAL A 257 11.72 -12.60 -9.27
N ARG A 258 11.71 -11.87 -10.39
CA ARG A 258 12.24 -12.36 -11.68
C ARG A 258 13.72 -12.75 -11.58
N ALA A 259 14.54 -11.95 -10.90
CA ALA A 259 15.98 -12.24 -10.74
C ALA A 259 16.21 -13.51 -9.90
N LEU A 260 15.45 -13.69 -8.81
CA LEU A 260 15.52 -14.89 -7.97
C LEU A 260 15.05 -16.13 -8.73
N HIS A 261 13.94 -16.04 -9.47
CA HIS A 261 13.45 -17.14 -10.30
C HIS A 261 14.44 -17.56 -11.38
N GLN A 262 15.11 -16.60 -12.05
CA GLN A 262 16.17 -16.90 -13.01
C GLN A 262 17.35 -17.65 -12.37
N ALA A 263 17.59 -17.43 -11.08
CA ALA A 263 18.58 -18.15 -10.28
C ALA A 263 18.07 -19.49 -9.71
N GLY A 264 16.81 -19.86 -10.00
CA GLY A 264 16.17 -21.08 -9.49
C GLY A 264 15.69 -20.99 -8.05
N ILE A 265 15.54 -19.77 -7.51
CA ILE A 265 15.15 -19.54 -6.11
C ILE A 265 13.67 -19.12 -6.05
N GLU A 266 12.87 -19.85 -5.27
CA GLU A 266 11.47 -19.53 -5.02
C GLU A 266 11.32 -18.36 -4.03
N VAL A 267 10.21 -17.63 -4.12
CA VAL A 267 9.89 -16.51 -3.22
C VAL A 267 8.60 -16.82 -2.46
N ILE A 268 8.72 -16.94 -1.15
CA ILE A 268 7.60 -17.11 -0.22
C ILE A 268 7.45 -15.81 0.56
N LEU A 269 6.21 -15.35 0.76
CA LEU A 269 5.91 -14.14 1.49
C LEU A 269 5.28 -14.49 2.83
N ASP A 270 5.83 -13.96 3.91
CA ASP A 270 5.13 -13.91 5.18
C ASP A 270 3.97 -12.89 5.07
N VAL A 271 2.76 -13.34 5.39
CA VAL A 271 1.52 -12.58 5.20
C VAL A 271 0.73 -12.46 6.49
N VAL A 272 0.36 -11.22 6.81
CA VAL A 272 -0.50 -10.90 7.95
C VAL A 272 -1.89 -10.53 7.43
N TYR A 273 -2.86 -11.42 7.59
CA TYR A 273 -4.28 -11.13 7.27
C TYR A 273 -5.18 -11.08 8.51
N ASN A 274 -4.64 -11.37 9.69
CA ASN A 274 -5.42 -11.54 10.93
C ASN A 274 -5.66 -10.24 11.72
N HIS A 275 -4.94 -9.15 11.42
CA HIS A 275 -5.15 -7.82 12.00
C HIS A 275 -4.66 -6.71 11.03
N THR A 276 -4.84 -5.45 11.41
CA THR A 276 -4.41 -4.26 10.65
C THR A 276 -3.66 -3.26 11.53
N ALA A 277 -2.96 -2.32 10.90
CA ALA A 277 -2.30 -1.18 11.55
C ALA A 277 -3.24 -0.18 12.22
N GLU A 278 -4.56 -0.32 12.03
CA GLU A 278 -5.53 0.55 12.69
C GLU A 278 -5.82 0.12 14.13
N GLY A 279 -5.39 -1.08 14.55
CA GLY A 279 -5.51 -1.53 15.94
C GLY A 279 -6.95 -1.50 16.48
N ASN A 280 -7.09 -1.16 17.76
CA ASN A 280 -8.37 -1.16 18.47
C ASN A 280 -9.14 0.17 18.30
N HIS A 281 -10.26 0.35 19.02
CA HIS A 281 -11.07 1.58 18.97
C HIS A 281 -10.32 2.90 19.26
N LEU A 282 -9.15 2.85 19.92
CA LEU A 282 -8.25 3.99 20.17
C LEU A 282 -7.07 4.07 19.19
N GLY A 283 -7.13 3.32 18.09
CA GLY A 283 -6.21 3.44 16.98
C GLY A 283 -6.65 4.48 15.94
N PRO A 284 -5.78 4.73 14.95
CA PRO A 284 -6.02 5.75 13.92
C PRO A 284 -7.13 5.33 12.95
N THR A 285 -7.55 6.27 12.10
CA THR A 285 -8.46 6.03 10.97
C THR A 285 -7.70 6.32 9.67
N LEU A 286 -7.20 5.28 9.03
CA LEU A 286 -6.29 5.33 7.88
C LEU A 286 -6.85 4.64 6.64
N SER A 287 -7.69 3.62 6.79
CA SER A 287 -8.29 2.86 5.69
C SER A 287 -9.60 2.21 6.15
N PHE A 288 -9.59 0.90 6.45
CA PHE A 288 -10.77 0.06 6.74
C PHE A 288 -11.76 0.66 7.73
N ARG A 289 -11.31 1.26 8.83
CA ARG A 289 -12.19 1.83 9.87
C ARG A 289 -13.14 2.90 9.34
N GLY A 290 -12.72 3.65 8.33
CA GLY A 290 -13.51 4.73 7.74
C GLY A 290 -14.37 4.31 6.56
N ILE A 291 -14.23 3.07 6.07
CA ILE A 291 -14.84 2.55 4.84
C ILE A 291 -16.01 1.62 5.18
#